data_AF-A0A3M7R271-F1
#
_entry.id   AF-A0A3M7R271-F1
#
_cell.length_a   1.000
_cell.length_b   1.000
_cell.length_c   1.000
_cell.angle_alpha   90.00
_cell.angle_beta   90.00
_cell.angle_gamma   90.00
#
_symmetry.space_group_name_H-M   'P 1'
#
loop_
_entity.id
_entity.type
_entity.pdbx_description
1 polymer ?
#
loop_
_entity_poly.entity_id
_entity_poly.type
_entity_poly.pdbx_seq_one_letter_code
_entity_poly.pdbx_strand_id
1 'polypeptide(L)'
;MAKTFLRELAVTHHVAGKSNRQIYEILSAKVTIQTISRWIREYCQFGKADHSVSPGRPISVVNHVNIRKAKRLFAVKKFPMSVMVWIGVTEFSCTKPHFAPKGSRVNTKLSRNTILRSV
;
A
#
# COMPACT_ATOMS: atom_id res chain seq x y z
N MET A 1 -8.18 -29.08 -8.81
CA MET A 1 -7.91 -29.19 -10.25
C MET A 1 -8.40 -27.98 -11.06
N ALA A 2 -9.65 -27.51 -10.96
CA ALA A 2 -10.12 -26.39 -11.80
C ALA A 2 -9.41 -25.04 -11.57
N LYS A 3 -8.99 -24.74 -10.34
CA LYS A 3 -8.42 -23.42 -9.97
C LYS A 3 -6.98 -23.22 -10.47
N THR A 4 -6.17 -24.28 -10.43
CA THR A 4 -4.77 -24.25 -10.91
C THR A 4 -4.74 -24.08 -12.42
N PHE A 5 -5.61 -24.79 -13.13
CA PHE A 5 -5.78 -24.64 -14.59
C PHE A 5 -6.15 -23.20 -15.02
N LEU A 6 -7.15 -22.58 -14.37
CA LEU A 6 -7.53 -21.19 -14.70
C LEU A 6 -6.41 -20.19 -14.42
N ARG A 7 -5.57 -20.48 -13.41
CA ARG A 7 -4.43 -19.65 -13.05
C ARG A 7 -3.31 -19.76 -14.08
N GLU A 8 -2.97 -20.97 -14.50
CA GLU A 8 -2.01 -21.20 -15.58
C GLU A 8 -2.45 -20.49 -16.86
N LEU A 9 -3.71 -20.64 -17.25
CA LEU A 9 -4.26 -19.99 -18.44
C LEU A 9 -4.21 -18.45 -18.35
N ALA A 10 -4.47 -17.89 -17.16
CA ALA A 10 -4.31 -16.46 -16.91
C ALA A 10 -2.86 -15.99 -17.07
N VAL A 11 -1.89 -16.77 -16.55
CA VAL A 11 -0.45 -16.47 -16.66
C VAL A 11 0.01 -16.56 -18.12
N THR A 12 -0.39 -17.60 -18.87
CA THR A 12 -0.04 -17.74 -20.29
C THR A 12 -0.50 -16.53 -21.11
N HIS A 13 -1.71 -16.04 -20.88
CA HIS A 13 -2.22 -14.86 -21.56
C HIS A 13 -1.54 -13.56 -21.11
N HIS A 14 -1.14 -13.46 -19.86
CA HIS A 14 -0.34 -12.33 -19.38
C HIS A 14 1.05 -12.30 -20.04
N VAL A 15 1.73 -13.45 -20.15
CA VAL A 15 3.02 -13.58 -20.86
C VAL A 15 2.87 -13.23 -22.34
N ALA A 16 1.72 -13.53 -22.95
CA ALA A 16 1.36 -13.09 -24.30
C ALA A 16 1.03 -11.58 -24.42
N GLY A 17 1.18 -10.79 -23.34
CA GLY A 17 1.00 -9.34 -23.35
C GLY A 17 -0.45 -8.86 -23.15
N LYS A 18 -1.38 -9.74 -22.78
CA LYS A 18 -2.78 -9.34 -22.57
C LYS A 18 -2.97 -8.61 -21.25
N SER A 19 -3.86 -7.62 -21.25
CA SER A 19 -4.29 -6.91 -20.04
C SER A 19 -5.21 -7.75 -19.16
N ASN A 20 -5.30 -7.44 -17.87
CA ASN A 20 -6.14 -8.18 -16.92
C ASN A 20 -7.63 -8.19 -17.31
N ARG A 21 -8.10 -7.13 -17.99
CA ARG A 21 -9.47 -7.04 -18.49
C ARG A 21 -9.74 -8.01 -19.63
N GLN A 22 -8.81 -8.11 -20.58
CA GLN A 22 -8.90 -9.10 -21.67
C GLN A 22 -8.81 -10.54 -21.14
N ILE A 23 -7.95 -10.78 -20.15
CA ILE A 23 -7.86 -12.09 -19.49
C ILE A 23 -9.17 -12.44 -18.79
N TYR A 24 -9.81 -11.47 -18.13
CA TYR A 24 -11.12 -11.65 -17.51
C TYR A 24 -12.22 -12.04 -18.51
N GLU A 25 -12.23 -11.39 -19.67
CA GLU A 25 -13.15 -11.72 -20.77
C GLU A 25 -12.89 -13.13 -21.32
N ILE A 26 -11.64 -13.51 -21.54
CA ILE A 26 -11.24 -14.86 -22.01
C ILE A 26 -11.65 -15.94 -21.00
N LEU A 27 -11.51 -15.67 -19.70
CA LEU A 27 -11.92 -16.59 -18.63
C LEU A 27 -13.45 -16.60 -18.42
N SER A 28 -14.21 -15.91 -19.26
CA SER A 28 -15.68 -15.85 -19.24
C SER A 28 -16.24 -15.53 -17.87
N ALA A 29 -15.63 -14.58 -17.16
CA ALA A 29 -16.02 -14.16 -15.81
C ALA A 29 -16.04 -15.28 -14.74
N LYS A 30 -15.41 -16.45 -14.99
CA LYS A 30 -15.28 -17.51 -13.97
C LYS A 30 -14.45 -17.10 -12.75
N VAL A 31 -13.67 -16.03 -12.88
CA VAL A 31 -12.80 -15.49 -11.82
C VAL A 31 -12.85 -13.98 -11.85
N THR A 32 -12.79 -13.35 -10.68
CA THR A 32 -12.81 -11.89 -10.57
C THR A 32 -11.52 -11.26 -11.08
N ILE A 33 -11.60 -10.02 -11.58
CA ILE A 33 -10.42 -9.22 -11.97
C ILE A 33 -9.41 -9.12 -10.83
N GLN A 34 -9.87 -8.99 -9.58
CA GLN A 34 -8.97 -8.96 -8.41
C GLN A 34 -8.17 -10.26 -8.26
N THR A 35 -8.79 -11.41 -8.54
CA THR A 35 -8.11 -12.70 -8.48
C THR A 35 -7.04 -12.80 -9.57
N ILE A 36 -7.37 -12.37 -10.79
CA ILE A 36 -6.42 -12.32 -11.92
C ILE A 36 -5.24 -11.40 -11.60
N SER A 37 -5.51 -10.18 -11.11
CA SER A 37 -4.46 -9.24 -10.69
C SER A 37 -3.57 -9.82 -9.60
N ARG A 38 -4.15 -10.53 -8.63
CA ARG A 38 -3.37 -11.21 -7.58
C ARG A 38 -2.46 -12.29 -8.17
N TRP A 39 -3.00 -13.16 -9.05
CA TRP A 39 -2.22 -14.24 -9.67
C TRP A 39 -1.07 -13.71 -10.51
N ILE A 40 -1.30 -12.67 -11.31
CA ILE A 40 -0.25 -12.03 -12.11
C ILE A 40 0.82 -11.42 -11.22
N ARG A 41 0.43 -10.72 -10.14
CA ARG A 41 1.40 -10.17 -9.18
C ARG A 41 2.25 -11.26 -8.52
N GLU A 42 1.62 -12.36 -8.09
CA GLU A 42 2.34 -13.51 -7.54
C GLU A 42 3.28 -14.13 -8.58
N TYR A 43 2.86 -14.25 -9.84
CA TYR A 43 3.72 -14.71 -10.92
C TYR A 43 4.92 -13.78 -11.15
N CYS A 44 4.72 -12.46 -11.19
CA CYS A 44 5.81 -11.49 -11.32
C CYS A 44 6.79 -11.52 -10.14
N GLN A 45 6.33 -11.86 -8.94
CA GLN A 45 7.18 -11.91 -7.74
C GLN A 45 7.95 -13.23 -7.60
N PHE A 46 7.33 -14.36 -7.93
CA PHE A 46 7.88 -15.69 -7.66
C PHE A 46 8.28 -16.48 -8.91
N GLY A 47 7.93 -16.00 -10.11
CA GLY A 47 8.22 -16.64 -11.40
C GLY A 47 7.46 -17.94 -11.65
N LYS A 48 6.51 -18.31 -10.77
CA LYS A 48 5.78 -19.59 -10.84
C LYS A 48 4.28 -19.34 -11.01
N ALA A 49 3.68 -20.10 -11.92
CA ALA A 49 2.23 -20.06 -12.15
C ALA A 49 1.46 -20.51 -10.91
N ASP A 50 1.98 -21.47 -10.16
CA ASP A 50 1.46 -21.85 -8.86
C ASP A 50 2.47 -21.59 -7.73
N HIS A 51 2.01 -20.83 -6.74
CA HIS A 51 2.71 -20.62 -5.49
C HIS A 51 1.80 -21.05 -4.34
N SER A 52 2.18 -22.13 -3.65
CA SER A 52 1.60 -22.51 -2.38
C SER A 52 2.37 -21.81 -1.27
N VAL A 53 1.78 -20.77 -0.68
CA VAL A 53 2.28 -20.25 0.60
C VAL A 53 1.92 -21.29 1.65
N SER A 54 2.92 -21.81 2.36
CA SER A 54 2.64 -22.65 3.53
C SER A 54 1.75 -21.84 4.49
N PRO A 55 0.58 -22.38 4.91
CA PRO A 55 -0.21 -21.69 5.91
C PRO A 55 0.69 -21.51 7.13
N GLY A 56 1.00 -20.26 7.46
CA GLY A 56 1.77 -19.94 8.65
C GLY A 56 1.10 -20.54 9.89
N ARG A 57 1.83 -20.58 11.00
CA ARG A 57 1.34 -21.14 12.26
C ARG A 57 -0.10 -20.67 12.54
N PRO A 58 -1.06 -21.58 12.82
CA PRO A 58 -2.42 -21.20 13.17
C PRO A 58 -2.40 -20.16 14.28
N ILE A 59 -3.15 -19.07 14.08
CA ILE A 59 -3.22 -18.00 15.08
C ILE A 59 -3.94 -18.57 16.30
N SER A 60 -3.25 -18.66 17.44
CA SER A 60 -3.87 -19.09 18.68
C SER A 60 -4.95 -18.10 19.11
N VAL A 61 -5.93 -18.58 19.90
CA VAL A 61 -6.99 -17.73 20.48
C VAL A 61 -6.38 -16.54 21.24
N VAL A 62 -5.26 -16.77 21.94
CA VAL A 62 -4.50 -15.73 22.67
C VAL A 62 -3.93 -14.68 21.70
N ASN A 63 -3.35 -15.09 20.57
CA ASN A 63 -2.85 -14.15 19.56
C ASN A 63 -3.99 -13.33 18.93
N HIS A 64 -5.15 -13.93 18.70
CA HIS A 64 -6.33 -13.19 18.24
C HIS A 64 -6.75 -12.09 19.22
N VAL A 65 -6.78 -12.41 20.52
CA VAL A 65 -7.09 -11.43 21.58
C VAL A 65 -6.02 -10.33 21.64
N ASN A 66 -4.74 -10.70 21.55
CA ASN A 66 -3.63 -9.74 21.56
C ASN A 66 -3.64 -8.82 20.35
N ILE A 67 -3.91 -9.31 19.14
CA ILE A 67 -4.06 -8.49 17.93
C ILE A 67 -5.24 -7.52 18.08
N ARG A 68 -6.39 -7.98 18.63
CA ARG A 68 -7.54 -7.10 18.89
C ARG A 68 -7.20 -6.02 19.92
N LYS A 69 -6.53 -6.38 21.02
CA LYS A 69 -6.08 -5.42 22.05
C LYS A 69 -5.08 -4.41 21.47
N ALA A 70 -4.10 -4.86 20.69
CA ALA A 70 -3.13 -4.01 20.01
C ALA A 70 -3.84 -3.02 19.06
N LYS A 71 -4.71 -3.49 18.17
CA LYS A 71 -5.50 -2.62 17.27
C LYS A 71 -6.32 -1.58 18.05
N ARG A 72 -6.91 -1.95 19.20
CA ARG A 72 -7.64 -1.02 20.06
C ARG A 72 -6.71 0.02 20.69
N LEU A 73 -5.53 -0.36 21.15
CA LEU A 73 -4.53 0.55 21.71
C LEU A 73 -3.97 1.53 20.66
N PHE A 74 -3.71 1.06 19.44
CA PHE A 74 -3.28 1.91 18.32
C PHE A 74 -4.40 2.83 17.79
N ALA A 75 -5.66 2.43 17.90
CA ALA A 75 -6.80 3.28 17.57
C ALA A 75 -7.01 4.41 18.59
N VAL A 76 -6.69 4.17 19.88
CA VAL A 76 -6.86 5.14 20.97
C VAL A 76 -5.65 6.06 21.11
N LYS A 77 -4.42 5.57 20.88
CA LYS A 77 -3.24 6.43 20.80
C LYS A 77 -3.09 7.00 19.39
N LYS A 78 -3.90 8.02 19.10
CA LYS A 78 -3.71 8.95 17.99
C LYS A 78 -2.47 9.81 18.26
N PHE A 79 -1.29 9.18 18.38
CA PHE A 79 -0.03 9.89 18.21
C PHE A 79 -0.10 10.63 16.88
N PRO A 80 0.44 11.85 16.75
CA PRO A 80 0.46 12.52 15.46
C PRO A 80 1.33 11.69 14.50
N MET A 81 0.71 10.81 13.71
CA MET A 81 1.36 9.95 12.70
C MET A 81 2.03 10.73 11.56
N SER A 82 2.03 12.06 11.62
CA SER A 82 2.61 12.92 10.59
C SER A 82 3.06 14.22 11.23
N VAL A 83 4.37 14.40 11.32
CA VAL A 83 5.01 15.70 11.55
C VAL A 83 5.40 16.21 10.16
N MET A 84 4.82 17.33 9.71
CA MET A 84 5.20 17.94 8.44
C MET A 84 6.36 18.90 8.71
N VAL A 85 7.56 18.50 8.29
CA VAL A 85 8.79 19.30 8.44
C VAL A 85 9.05 20.02 7.13
N TRP A 86 9.07 21.35 7.16
CA TRP A 86 9.47 22.16 6.01
C TRP A 86 10.93 22.56 6.16
N ILE A 87 11.76 22.13 5.20
CA ILE A 87 13.14 22.59 5.00
C ILE A 87 13.18 23.21 3.61
N GLY A 88 13.00 24.53 3.54
CA GLY A 88 13.24 25.28 2.32
C GLY A 88 14.73 25.54 2.16
N VAL A 89 15.30 25.15 1.01
CA VAL A 89 16.62 25.61 0.57
C VAL A 89 16.38 26.94 -0.15
N THR A 90 16.92 28.03 0.38
CA THR A 90 16.96 29.31 -0.33
C THR A 90 18.34 29.49 -0.95
N GLU A 91 18.49 30.44 -1.88
CA GLU A 91 19.82 30.80 -2.44
C GLU A 91 20.83 31.22 -1.37
N PHE A 92 20.37 31.55 -0.16
CA PHE A 92 21.18 32.10 0.94
C PHE A 92 21.46 31.14 2.10
N SER A 93 20.60 30.15 2.39
CA SER A 93 20.83 29.04 3.33
C SER A 93 19.59 28.15 3.54
N CYS A 94 19.73 27.09 4.34
CA CYS A 94 18.64 26.25 4.83
C CYS A 94 17.78 27.01 5.86
N THR A 95 16.47 27.09 5.61
CA THR A 95 15.51 27.61 6.59
C THR A 95 15.43 26.72 7.83
N LYS A 96 15.20 27.34 9.00
CA LYS A 96 14.96 26.61 10.25
C LYS A 96 13.71 25.73 10.11
N PRO A 97 13.75 24.46 10.56
CA PRO A 97 12.61 23.57 10.44
C PRO A 97 11.41 24.12 11.22
N HIS A 98 10.28 24.24 10.52
CA HIS A 98 9.01 24.67 11.12
C HIS A 98 8.06 23.49 11.28
N PHE A 99 7.53 23.32 12.50
CA PHE A 99 6.61 22.24 12.86
C PHE A 99 5.19 22.79 12.97
N ALA A 100 4.33 22.43 12.01
CA ALA A 100 2.93 22.83 12.03
C ALA A 100 2.04 21.76 12.71
N PRO A 101 1.12 22.14 13.61
CA PRO A 101 0.19 21.21 14.23
C PRO A 101 -0.82 20.65 13.22
N LYS A 102 -1.26 19.41 13.45
CA LYS A 102 -2.18 18.69 12.55
C LYS A 102 -3.53 19.41 12.45
N GLY A 103 -3.98 19.69 11.22
CA GLY A 103 -5.23 20.39 10.93
C GLY A 103 -5.08 21.91 10.72
N SER A 104 -3.87 22.45 10.88
CA SER A 104 -3.58 23.83 10.49
C SER A 104 -3.75 24.02 8.97
N ARG A 105 -4.38 25.13 8.56
CA ARG A 105 -4.41 25.54 7.15
C ARG A 105 -3.04 26.13 6.80
N VAL A 106 -2.18 25.30 6.22
CA VAL A 106 -0.90 25.74 5.67
C VAL A 106 -1.17 26.40 4.32
N ASN A 107 -1.04 27.72 4.26
CA ASN A 107 -1.21 28.50 3.04
C ASN A 107 0.06 29.29 2.71
N THR A 108 0.13 29.86 1.51
CA THR A 108 1.29 30.63 1.02
C THR A 108 1.64 31.81 1.92
N LYS A 109 0.65 32.37 2.64
CA LYS A 109 0.84 33.47 3.59
C LYS A 109 1.61 33.01 4.84
N LEU A 110 1.29 31.83 5.37
CA LEU A 110 2.00 31.19 6.48
C LEU A 110 3.44 30.83 6.06
N SER A 111 3.62 30.25 4.88
CA SER A 111 4.95 29.96 4.33
C SER A 111 5.82 31.22 4.19
N ARG A 112 5.27 32.30 3.62
CA ARG A 112 6.01 33.56 3.41
C ARG A 112 6.29 34.32 4.72
N ASN A 113 5.32 34.39 5.63
CA ASN A 113 5.46 35.20 6.85
C ASN A 113 6.22 34.51 7.97
N THR A 114 6.29 33.18 7.98
CA THR A 114 6.91 32.42 9.07
C THR A 114 8.18 31.70 8.62
N ILE A 115 8.13 30.99 7.50
CA ILE A 115 9.25 30.14 7.05
C ILE A 115 10.30 30.99 6.34
N LEU A 116 9.90 31.79 5.35
CA LEU A 116 10.83 32.60 4.55
C LEU A 116 11.37 33.85 5.28
N ARG A 117 10.75 34.27 6.39
CA ARG A 117 11.28 35.34 7.25
C ARG A 117 12.29 34.87 8.28
N SER A 118 12.43 33.55 8.45
CA SER A 118 13.35 32.94 9.43
C SER A 118 14.72 32.59 8.84
N VAL A 119 14.96 32.98 7.58
CA VAL A 119 16.27 32.94 6.90
C VAL A 119 17.16 34.05 7.43
#